data_AF-A0AAW8DL30-F1
#
_entry.id   AF-A0AAW8DL30-F1
#
_cell.length_a   1.000
_cell.length_b   1.000
_cell.length_c   1.000
_cell.angle_alpha   90.00
_cell.angle_beta   90.00
_cell.angle_gamma   90.00
#
_symmetry.space_group_name_H-M   'P 1'
#
loop_
_entity.id
_entity.type
_entity.pdbx_description
1 polymer ?
#
loop_
_entity_poly.entity_id
_entity_poly.type
_entity_poly.pdbx_seq_one_letter_code
_entity_poly.pdbx_strand_id
1 'polypeptide(L)'
;MITIELARVLAAIRELLDAHGQASKAAWLADREQALEAAESPETVKLTIAELHSIVLGMGGLFDLPLTAASKEATESARTRLDELADQLFEMTRNT
;
A
#
# COMPACT_ATOMS: atom_id res chain seq x y z
N MET A 1 5.68 -1.94 17.47
CA MET A 1 4.65 -0.88 17.38
C MET A 1 4.44 -0.40 15.94
N ILE A 2 5.51 -0.22 15.15
CA ILE A 2 5.46 0.12 13.71
C ILE A 2 4.62 -0.87 12.89
N THR A 3 4.67 -2.16 13.20
CA THR A 3 3.98 -3.22 12.45
C THR A 3 2.44 -3.12 12.46
N ILE A 4 1.81 -2.68 13.57
CA ILE A 4 0.35 -2.59 13.66
C ILE A 4 -0.19 -1.42 12.83
N GLU A 5 0.43 -0.25 12.95
CA GLU A 5 0.03 0.93 12.18
C GLU A 5 0.33 0.74 10.69
N LEU A 6 1.48 0.14 10.36
CA LEU A 6 1.81 -0.24 8.99
C LEU A 6 0.76 -1.20 8.40
N ALA A 7 0.38 -2.26 9.13
CA ALA A 7 -0.65 -3.19 8.67
C ALA A 7 -2.00 -2.49 8.42
N ARG A 8 -2.40 -1.54 9.28
CA ARG A 8 -3.62 -0.74 9.08
C ARG A 8 -3.58 0.09 7.81
N VAL A 9 -2.45 0.74 7.52
CA VAL A 9 -2.28 1.52 6.29
C VAL A 9 -2.31 0.60 5.06
N LEU A 10 -1.64 -0.55 5.12
CA LEU A 10 -1.64 -1.54 4.03
C LEU A 10 -3.04 -2.08 3.75
N ALA A 11 -3.81 -2.42 4.79
CA ALA A 11 -5.19 -2.87 4.67
C ALA A 11 -6.07 -1.79 4.02
N ALA A 12 -5.95 -0.53 4.45
CA ALA A 12 -6.71 0.58 3.88
C ALA A 12 -6.39 0.81 2.39
N ILE A 13 -5.10 0.74 2.00
CA ILE A 13 -4.70 0.83 0.59
C ILE A 13 -5.27 -0.36 -0.19
N ARG A 14 -5.14 -1.58 0.35
CA ARG A 14 -5.63 -2.81 -0.29
C ARG A 14 -7.13 -2.73 -0.57
N GLU A 15 -7.94 -2.34 0.41
CA GLU A 15 -9.38 -2.20 0.28
C GLU A 15 -9.76 -1.15 -0.77
N LEU A 16 -9.06 -0.02 -0.80
CA LEU A 16 -9.28 1.04 -1.79
C LEU A 16 -8.94 0.57 -3.21
N LEU A 17 -7.82 -0.16 -3.37
CA LEU A 17 -7.41 -0.71 -4.65
C LEU A 17 -8.37 -1.79 -5.15
N ASP A 18 -8.81 -2.69 -4.27
CA ASP A 18 -9.76 -3.75 -4.62
C ASP A 18 -11.11 -3.16 -5.07
N ALA A 19 -11.62 -2.16 -4.34
CA ALA A 19 -12.85 -1.45 -4.69
C ALA A 19 -12.77 -0.69 -6.03
N HIS A 20 -11.58 -0.43 -6.55
CA HIS A 20 -11.35 0.38 -7.75
C HIS A 20 -10.66 -0.36 -8.89
N GLY A 21 -10.74 -1.69 -8.89
CA GLY A 21 -10.34 -2.55 -10.00
C GLY A 21 -8.83 -2.84 -10.06
N GLN A 22 -8.09 -2.56 -8.99
CA GLN A 22 -6.65 -2.81 -8.88
C GLN A 22 -6.34 -4.11 -8.11
N ALA A 23 -7.10 -5.18 -8.40
CA ALA A 23 -7.05 -6.46 -7.69
C ALA A 23 -5.64 -7.07 -7.63
N SER A 24 -4.84 -7.00 -8.71
CA SER A 24 -3.47 -7.54 -8.71
C SER A 24 -2.54 -6.83 -7.73
N LYS A 25 -2.70 -5.51 -7.57
CA LYS A 25 -1.91 -4.73 -6.60
C LYS A 25 -2.45 -4.91 -5.18
N ALA A 26 -3.76 -5.00 -5.02
CA ALA A 26 -4.38 -5.35 -3.74
C ALA A 26 -3.91 -6.73 -3.23
N ALA A 27 -3.84 -7.74 -4.10
CA ALA A 27 -3.30 -9.06 -3.78
C ALA A 27 -1.82 -9.00 -3.39
N TRP A 28 -1.00 -8.27 -4.15
CA TRP A 28 0.41 -8.09 -3.82
C TRP A 28 0.60 -7.44 -2.43
N LEU A 29 -0.23 -6.45 -2.07
CA LEU A 29 -0.18 -5.84 -0.73
C LEU A 29 -0.59 -6.83 0.36
N ALA A 30 -1.60 -7.68 0.10
CA ALA A 30 -2.00 -8.74 1.04
C ALA A 30 -0.85 -9.73 1.30
N ASP A 31 -0.10 -10.11 0.27
CA ASP A 31 1.07 -10.99 0.41
C ASP A 31 2.16 -10.35 1.30
N ARG A 32 2.35 -9.02 1.21
CA ARG A 32 3.32 -8.29 2.04
C ARG A 32 2.85 -8.10 3.47
N GLU A 33 1.55 -7.88 3.67
CA GLU A 33 0.93 -7.87 4.99
C GLU A 33 1.17 -9.23 5.68
N GLN A 34 0.86 -10.33 5.01
CA GLN A 34 1.09 -11.68 5.54
C GLN A 34 2.59 -11.96 5.79
N ALA A 35 3.48 -11.49 4.91
CA ALA A 35 4.92 -11.64 5.11
C ALA A 35 5.42 -10.90 6.36
N LEU A 36 4.86 -9.72 6.68
CA LEU A 36 5.19 -8.98 7.90
C LEU A 36 4.64 -9.66 9.16
N GLU A 37 3.43 -10.23 9.09
CA GLU A 37 2.81 -10.95 10.21
C GLU A 37 3.53 -12.27 10.51
N ALA A 38 3.92 -13.01 9.48
CA ALA A 38 4.61 -14.28 9.58
C ALA A 38 6.13 -14.14 9.69
N ALA A 39 6.68 -12.91 9.71
CA ALA A 39 8.12 -12.71 9.76
C ALA A 39 8.73 -13.19 11.08
N GLU A 40 9.44 -14.31 11.01
CA GLU A 40 10.23 -14.84 12.13
C GLU A 40 11.64 -14.22 12.20
N SER A 41 12.06 -13.52 11.14
CA SER A 41 13.39 -12.92 11.02
C SER A 41 13.34 -11.40 10.77
N PRO A 42 14.28 -10.62 11.37
CA PRO A 42 14.41 -9.19 11.07
C PRO A 42 14.76 -8.89 9.61
N GLU A 43 15.39 -9.83 8.90
CA GLU A 43 15.76 -9.68 7.49
C GLU A 43 14.53 -9.70 6.58
N THR A 44 13.58 -10.60 6.87
CA THR A 44 12.29 -10.65 6.17
C THR A 44 11.55 -9.32 6.33
N VAL A 45 11.47 -8.80 7.56
CA VAL A 45 10.82 -7.51 7.83
C VAL A 45 11.47 -6.39 7.02
N LYS A 46 12.81 -6.30 7.04
CA LYS A 46 13.54 -5.26 6.28
C LYS A 46 13.30 -5.36 4.78
N LEU A 47 13.34 -6.56 4.22
CA LEU A 47 13.11 -6.78 2.80
C LEU A 47 11.68 -6.37 2.42
N THR A 48 10.67 -6.80 3.20
CA THR A 48 9.29 -6.43 2.94
C THR A 48 9.06 -4.92 3.06
N ILE A 49 9.68 -4.26 4.03
CA ILE A 49 9.60 -2.80 4.15
C ILE A 49 10.26 -2.09 2.95
N ALA A 50 11.39 -2.59 2.46
CA ALA A 50 12.04 -2.04 1.27
C ALA A 50 11.17 -2.19 0.00
N GLU A 51 10.50 -3.34 -0.15
CA GLU A 51 9.55 -3.58 -1.24
C GLU A 51 8.35 -2.63 -1.16
N LEU A 52 7.79 -2.45 0.04
CA LEU A 52 6.70 -1.50 0.30
C LEU A 52 7.13 -0.04 0.09
N HIS A 53 8.37 0.31 0.39
CA HIS A 53 8.89 1.63 0.06
C HIS A 53 8.97 1.83 -1.46
N SER A 54 9.47 0.81 -2.17
CA SER A 54 9.63 0.86 -3.61
C SER A 54 8.30 0.93 -4.36
N ILE A 55 7.21 0.35 -3.84
CA ILE A 55 5.90 0.41 -4.52
C ILE A 55 5.29 1.82 -4.48
N VAL A 56 5.71 2.66 -3.55
CA VAL A 56 5.23 4.05 -3.46
C VAL A 56 5.91 4.91 -4.53
N LEU A 57 7.24 4.79 -4.67
CA LEU A 57 8.04 5.63 -5.57
C LEU A 57 8.29 5.04 -6.97
N GLY A 58 8.02 3.76 -7.17
CA GLY A 58 8.31 3.05 -8.41
C GLY A 58 7.37 3.40 -9.55
N MET A 59 7.85 3.25 -10.79
CA MET A 59 7.02 3.36 -11.99
C MET A 59 5.94 2.28 -11.99
N GLY A 60 4.67 2.67 -12.11
CA GLY A 60 3.55 1.74 -11.91
C GLY A 60 3.31 1.40 -10.43
N GLY A 61 3.77 2.29 -9.55
CA GLY A 61 3.52 2.32 -8.11
C GLY A 61 2.18 2.95 -7.77
N LEU A 62 1.90 3.14 -6.48
CA LEU A 62 0.58 3.54 -5.98
C LEU A 62 0.06 4.85 -6.61
N PHE A 63 0.93 5.85 -6.79
CA PHE A 63 0.56 7.14 -7.40
C PHE A 63 0.21 7.03 -8.89
N ASP A 64 0.73 6.03 -9.60
CA ASP A 64 0.51 5.85 -11.04
C ASP A 64 -0.74 5.02 -11.36
N LEU A 65 -1.35 4.37 -10.37
CA LEU A 65 -2.44 3.41 -10.62
C LEU A 65 -3.71 4.10 -11.15
N PRO A 66 -4.33 3.58 -12.23
CA PRO A 66 -5.61 4.08 -12.69
C PRO A 66 -6.74 3.56 -11.79
N LEU A 67 -7.47 4.45 -11.12
CA LEU A 67 -8.60 4.09 -10.28
C LEU A 67 -9.91 4.17 -11.08
N THR A 68 -10.67 3.07 -11.08
CA THR A 68 -12.00 3.04 -11.72
C THR A 68 -13.09 3.25 -10.68
N ALA A 69 -14.00 4.18 -10.95
CA ALA A 69 -15.16 4.46 -10.10
C ALA A 69 -16.38 4.85 -10.95
N ALA A 70 -17.56 4.87 -10.32
CA ALA A 70 -18.83 5.16 -10.99
C ALA A 70 -18.99 6.62 -11.46
N SER A 71 -18.18 7.53 -10.93
CA SER A 71 -18.19 8.96 -11.28
C SER A 71 -16.80 9.58 -11.20
N LYS A 72 -16.60 10.72 -11.88
CA LYS A 72 -15.34 11.48 -11.81
C LYS A 72 -15.01 11.96 -10.40
N GLU A 73 -16.02 12.41 -9.65
CA GLU A 73 -15.87 12.86 -8.27
C GLU A 73 -15.45 11.72 -7.34
N ALA A 74 -16.00 10.52 -7.53
CA ALA A 74 -15.59 9.33 -6.80
C ALA A 74 -14.14 8.92 -7.14
N THR A 75 -13.74 9.01 -8.41
CA THR A 75 -12.35 8.77 -8.82
C THR A 75 -11.39 9.79 -8.21
N GLU A 76 -11.76 11.07 -8.17
CA GLU A 76 -10.93 12.13 -7.57
C GLU A 76 -10.80 11.93 -6.06
N SER A 77 -11.90 11.65 -5.36
CA SER A 77 -11.88 11.35 -3.92
C SER A 77 -11.04 10.12 -3.60
N ALA A 78 -11.18 9.05 -4.40
CA ALA A 78 -10.37 7.85 -4.26
C ALA A 78 -8.88 8.11 -4.51
N ARG A 79 -8.55 8.92 -5.53
CA ARG A 79 -7.17 9.31 -5.82
C ARG A 79 -6.57 10.08 -4.65
N THR A 80 -7.25 11.13 -4.17
CA THR A 80 -6.79 11.88 -3.00
C THR A 80 -6.56 10.96 -1.81
N ARG A 81 -7.48 10.02 -1.56
CA ARG A 81 -7.33 9.07 -0.46
C ARG A 81 -6.14 8.12 -0.65
N LEU A 82 -5.91 7.64 -1.87
CA LEU A 82 -4.77 6.79 -2.19
C LEU A 82 -3.46 7.55 -1.98
N ASP A 83 -3.40 8.81 -2.39
CA ASP A 83 -2.22 9.65 -2.26
C ASP A 83 -1.87 9.87 -0.78
N GLU A 84 -2.86 10.21 0.06
CA GLU A 84 -2.68 10.35 1.51
C GLU A 84 -2.16 9.08 2.19
N LEU A 85 -2.66 7.92 1.78
CA LEU A 85 -2.25 6.63 2.34
C LEU A 85 -0.86 6.22 1.82
N ALA A 86 -0.55 6.51 0.56
CA ALA A 86 0.76 6.27 -0.03
C ALA A 86 1.84 7.14 0.63
N ASP A 87 1.53 8.41 0.93
CA ASP A 87 2.41 9.30 1.70
C ASP A 87 2.66 8.78 3.12
N GLN A 88 1.61 8.31 3.81
CA GLN A 88 1.76 7.67 5.12
C GLN A 88 2.63 6.42 5.05
N LEU A 89 2.41 5.56 4.05
CA LEU A 89 3.22 4.37 3.82
C LEU A 89 4.68 4.75 3.54
N PHE A 90 4.92 5.80 2.75
CA PHE A 90 6.25 6.31 2.46
C PHE A 90 6.98 6.73 3.74
N GLU A 91 6.35 7.58 4.56
CA GLU A 91 6.97 8.08 5.79
C GLU A 91 7.23 6.95 6.82
N MET A 92 6.34 5.96 6.90
CA MET A 92 6.55 4.79 7.75
C MET A 92 7.71 3.89 7.28
N THR A 93 7.91 3.78 5.96
CA THR A 93 8.92 2.88 5.36
C THR A 93 10.27 3.56 5.12
N ARG A 94 10.34 4.90 5.13
CA ARG A 94 11.55 5.70 4.86
C ARG A 94 12.64 5.58 5.93
N ASN A 95 12.27 5.34 7.19
CA ASN A 95 13.19 5.40 8.33
C ASN A 95 13.48 4.04 8.99
N THR A 96 13.13 2.93 8.33
CA THR A 96 13.30 1.56 8.88
C THR A 96 14.47 0.83 8.24
#